data_AF-A0A661ECC7-F1
#
_entry.id   AF-A0A661ECC7-F1
#
_cell.length_a   1.000
_cell.length_b   1.000
_cell.length_c   1.000
_cell.angle_alpha   90.00
_cell.angle_beta   90.00
_cell.angle_gamma   90.00
#
_symmetry.space_group_name_H-M   'P 1'
#
loop_
_entity.id
_entity.type
_entity.pdbx_description
1 polymer ?
#
loop_
_entity_poly.entity_id
_entity_poly.type
_entity_poly.pdbx_seq_one_letter_code
_entity_poly.pdbx_strand_id
1 'polypeptide(L)'
;MIQQKSIKISLAVAALAASLISLFSLVLAAREADPGAAPESVSASSPRPKVVVSNLPLHSLVAGIMGDQARPDLLFRRRVSHHDTALRPSQLRLLSNADLLVWAGPQLEQPIQTLIDKKVIKVRHWSAMDCKGQRLLLLPGQFALNETTEFVHGGSDVDQSYLASIDPHTWLDIDNAICFVGELSALLIEIDPAHSQQYQQNRDELIVRLSQFDQQLSEMLAAATQPFMVYHNSFRYLLSRYGLQAEGELNPAHGQPPGLRQLLAFRDQLKTTHASCLLADISASSRQLDEWLAGSSATLLMLDPMGSNLAPGEELYFQLLSGLGTKIARCLRAE
;
A
#
# COMPACT_ATOMS: atom_id res chain seq x y z
N MET A 1 51.82 -48.67 1.73
CA MET A 1 51.54 -50.00 2.33
C MET A 1 50.06 -49.99 2.73
N ILE A 2 49.19 -50.57 1.88
CA ILE A 2 48.47 -51.86 2.08
C ILE A 2 47.34 -51.68 3.13
N GLN A 3 46.04 -51.88 2.87
CA GLN A 3 45.30 -52.32 1.70
C GLN A 3 43.81 -51.99 1.81
N GLN A 4 43.14 -52.02 0.66
CA GLN A 4 41.68 -52.07 0.46
C GLN A 4 41.03 -53.26 1.17
N LYS A 5 39.73 -53.13 1.48
CA LYS A 5 38.77 -54.20 1.16
C LYS A 5 37.37 -53.63 0.93
N SER A 6 37.02 -53.60 -0.34
CA SER A 6 35.65 -53.47 -0.87
C SER A 6 34.96 -54.83 -0.79
N ILE A 7 33.66 -54.87 -0.49
CA ILE A 7 32.76 -55.90 -1.02
C ILE A 7 31.44 -55.22 -1.43
N LYS A 8 31.12 -55.33 -2.72
CA LYS A 8 29.83 -55.03 -3.36
C LYS A 8 29.20 -56.37 -3.82
N ILE A 9 27.94 -56.27 -4.28
CA ILE A 9 27.20 -57.15 -5.23
C ILE A 9 26.57 -58.40 -4.55
N SER A 10 25.30 -58.83 -4.71
CA SER A 10 24.27 -58.78 -5.80
C SER A 10 22.85 -58.65 -5.19
N LEU A 11 21.82 -57.99 -5.74
CA LEU A 11 21.09 -58.08 -7.02
C LEU A 11 20.28 -59.37 -7.29
N ALA A 12 18.96 -59.18 -7.38
CA ALA A 12 17.91 -59.92 -8.09
C ALA A 12 17.47 -61.31 -7.59
N VAL A 13 16.16 -61.52 -7.42
CA VAL A 13 15.32 -62.35 -8.31
C VAL A 13 13.85 -61.93 -8.16
N ALA A 14 13.21 -61.68 -9.30
CA ALA A 14 11.79 -61.40 -9.46
C ALA A 14 10.96 -62.69 -9.62
N ALA A 15 9.68 -62.58 -9.26
CA ALA A 15 8.51 -63.26 -9.81
C ALA A 15 8.49 -64.81 -9.87
N LEU A 16 7.49 -65.40 -9.21
CA LEU A 16 6.79 -66.57 -9.74
C LEU A 16 5.32 -66.55 -9.32
N ALA A 17 4.48 -66.66 -10.34
CA ALA A 17 3.03 -66.64 -10.29
C ALA A 17 2.44 -68.05 -10.13
N ALA A 18 1.16 -68.03 -9.74
CA ALA A 18 0.08 -68.91 -10.16
C ALA A 18 -0.37 -70.05 -9.22
N SER A 19 -1.72 -70.08 -9.09
CA SER A 19 -2.65 -71.18 -8.76
C SER A 19 -3.23 -71.14 -7.34
N LEU A 20 -4.54 -71.24 -7.09
CA LEU A 20 -5.78 -71.24 -7.89
C LEU A 20 -6.96 -71.42 -6.89
N ILE A 21 -8.17 -70.96 -7.27
CA ILE A 21 -9.52 -71.41 -6.83
C ILE A 21 -10.26 -70.60 -5.73
N SER A 22 -11.18 -69.77 -6.23
CA SER A 22 -12.62 -69.68 -5.92
C SER A 22 -13.09 -69.47 -4.48
N LEU A 23 -13.68 -68.30 -4.21
CA LEU A 23 -15.08 -68.22 -3.74
C LEU A 23 -15.59 -66.78 -3.94
N PHE A 24 -16.38 -66.60 -5.00
CA PHE A 24 -17.14 -65.38 -5.26
C PHE A 24 -18.42 -65.45 -4.40
N SER A 25 -18.39 -64.84 -3.21
CA SER A 25 -19.60 -64.62 -2.40
C SER A 25 -20.02 -63.15 -2.54
N LEU A 26 -21.12 -63.00 -3.26
CA LEU A 26 -21.91 -61.79 -3.42
C LEU A 26 -22.42 -61.32 -2.04
N VAL A 27 -21.78 -60.33 -1.42
CA VAL A 27 -22.36 -59.61 -0.28
C VAL A 27 -23.13 -58.42 -0.83
N LEU A 28 -24.44 -58.62 -1.00
CA LEU A 28 -25.42 -57.58 -1.19
C LEU A 28 -25.57 -56.86 0.16
N ALA A 29 -24.80 -55.80 0.40
CA ALA A 29 -25.06 -54.91 1.52
C ALA A 29 -26.27 -54.04 1.18
N ALA A 30 -27.45 -54.46 1.64
CA ALA A 30 -28.62 -53.61 1.73
C ALA A 30 -28.25 -52.40 2.61
N ARG A 31 -28.16 -51.22 2.00
CA ARG A 31 -28.03 -49.96 2.71
C ARG A 31 -29.40 -49.64 3.30
N GLU A 32 -29.60 -50.01 4.56
CA GLU A 32 -30.70 -49.50 5.37
C GLU A 32 -30.59 -47.97 5.41
N ALA A 33 -31.62 -47.31 4.93
CA ALA A 33 -31.76 -45.86 5.02
C ALA A 33 -32.05 -45.52 6.48
N ASP A 34 -31.10 -44.90 7.16
CA ASP A 34 -31.31 -44.24 8.44
C ASP A 34 -32.25 -43.03 8.24
N PRO A 35 -33.46 -43.01 8.82
CA PRO A 35 -34.39 -41.90 8.67
C PRO A 35 -34.08 -40.72 9.61
N GLY A 36 -32.93 -40.72 10.29
CA GLY A 36 -32.56 -39.73 11.30
C GLY A 36 -31.44 -38.74 10.95
N ALA A 37 -30.79 -38.85 9.77
CA ALA A 37 -29.74 -37.91 9.40
C ALA A 37 -30.35 -36.56 8.98
N ALA A 38 -30.26 -35.57 9.87
CA ALA A 38 -30.56 -34.18 9.56
C ALA A 38 -29.75 -33.77 8.31
N PRO A 39 -30.36 -33.05 7.34
CA PRO A 39 -29.62 -32.60 6.17
C PRO A 39 -28.45 -31.74 6.65
N GLU A 40 -27.23 -32.11 6.26
CA GLU A 40 -26.08 -31.22 6.35
C GLU A 40 -26.49 -29.90 5.69
N SER A 41 -26.63 -28.86 6.51
CA SER A 41 -26.96 -27.53 6.04
C SER A 41 -25.82 -27.07 5.15
N VAL A 42 -26.03 -27.11 3.84
CA VAL A 42 -25.21 -26.36 2.89
C VAL A 42 -25.41 -24.90 3.25
N SER A 43 -24.52 -24.36 4.08
CA SER A 43 -24.41 -22.93 4.34
C SER A 43 -24.22 -22.27 2.98
N ALA A 44 -25.26 -21.64 2.46
CA ALA A 44 -25.11 -20.68 1.38
C ALA A 44 -24.16 -19.60 1.92
N SER A 45 -22.97 -19.47 1.34
CA SER A 45 -22.06 -18.40 1.75
C SER A 45 -22.75 -17.08 1.47
N SER A 46 -22.91 -16.26 2.51
CA SER A 46 -23.44 -14.90 2.34
C SER A 46 -22.60 -14.19 1.28
N PRO A 47 -23.23 -13.49 0.31
CA PRO A 47 -22.48 -12.76 -0.70
C PRO A 47 -21.60 -11.72 -0.01
N ARG A 48 -20.31 -11.74 -0.34
CA ARG A 48 -19.30 -10.87 0.27
C ARG A 48 -19.49 -9.40 -0.13
N PRO A 49 -19.06 -8.45 0.72
CA PRO A 49 -19.22 -7.04 0.45
C PRO A 49 -18.37 -6.62 -0.77
N LYS A 50 -18.94 -5.77 -1.60
CA LYS A 50 -18.28 -5.16 -2.76
C LYS A 50 -17.55 -3.90 -2.32
N VAL A 51 -16.26 -4.05 -2.05
CA VAL A 51 -15.40 -2.94 -1.62
C VAL A 51 -14.63 -2.41 -2.83
N VAL A 52 -14.71 -1.11 -3.09
CA VAL A 52 -13.95 -0.43 -4.13
C VAL A 52 -12.90 0.45 -3.49
N VAL A 53 -11.66 0.34 -3.94
CA VAL A 53 -10.52 1.09 -3.41
C VAL A 53 -9.91 1.94 -4.52
N SER A 54 -9.58 3.20 -4.21
CA SER A 54 -9.16 4.15 -5.22
C SER A 54 -7.75 3.88 -5.75
N ASN A 55 -6.78 3.62 -4.88
CA ASN A 55 -5.37 3.48 -5.21
C ASN A 55 -4.76 2.16 -4.71
N LEU A 56 -3.56 1.85 -5.20
CA LEU A 56 -2.86 0.59 -4.95
C LEU A 56 -2.41 0.39 -3.48
N PRO A 57 -1.80 1.39 -2.80
CA PRO A 57 -1.41 1.23 -1.40
C PRO A 57 -2.60 0.91 -0.48
N LEU A 58 -3.70 1.65 -0.61
CA LEU A 58 -4.91 1.37 0.18
C LEU A 58 -5.54 0.03 -0.21
N HIS A 59 -5.50 -0.33 -1.49
CA HIS A 59 -5.99 -1.63 -1.96
C HIS A 59 -5.26 -2.79 -1.30
N SER A 60 -3.93 -2.69 -1.18
CA SER A 60 -3.11 -3.69 -0.49
C SER A 60 -3.51 -3.86 0.97
N LEU A 61 -3.74 -2.76 1.69
CA LEU A 61 -4.16 -2.81 3.10
C LEU A 61 -5.55 -3.43 3.25
N VAL A 62 -6.52 -3.00 2.44
CA VAL A 62 -7.88 -3.56 2.45
C VAL A 62 -7.86 -5.03 2.05
N ALA A 63 -7.06 -5.42 1.06
CA ALA A 63 -6.88 -6.80 0.66
C ALA A 63 -6.33 -7.65 1.81
N GLY A 64 -5.35 -7.14 2.57
CA GLY A 64 -4.81 -7.83 3.74
C GLY A 64 -5.86 -8.06 4.85
N ILE A 65 -6.83 -7.15 5.00
CA ILE A 65 -7.94 -7.36 5.95
C ILE A 65 -8.95 -8.38 5.40
N MET A 66 -9.26 -8.30 4.10
CA MET A 66 -10.26 -9.17 3.45
C MET A 66 -9.76 -10.62 3.25
N GLY A 67 -8.44 -10.80 3.10
CA GLY A 67 -7.76 -12.08 2.90
C GLY A 67 -8.14 -12.82 1.62
N ASP A 68 -7.77 -14.09 1.52
CA ASP A 68 -7.94 -14.92 0.31
C ASP A 68 -9.37 -15.05 -0.20
N GLN A 69 -10.34 -14.85 0.67
CA GLN A 69 -11.73 -15.17 0.41
C GLN A 69 -12.50 -14.02 -0.27
N ALA A 70 -11.93 -12.81 -0.29
CA ALA A 70 -12.56 -11.64 -0.90
C ALA A 70 -11.48 -10.64 -1.32
N ARG A 71 -11.63 -10.01 -2.48
CA ARG A 71 -10.67 -9.00 -2.94
C ARG A 71 -11.38 -7.68 -3.24
N PRO A 72 -10.84 -6.54 -2.76
CA PRO A 72 -11.37 -5.25 -3.16
C PRO A 72 -11.15 -5.01 -4.66
N ASP A 73 -12.09 -4.33 -5.29
CA ASP A 73 -11.96 -3.84 -6.66
C ASP A 73 -11.14 -2.55 -6.70
N LEU A 74 -10.28 -2.39 -7.70
CA LEU A 74 -9.55 -1.14 -7.93
C LEU A 74 -10.34 -0.21 -8.84
N LEU A 75 -10.60 1.01 -8.35
CA LEU A 75 -11.24 2.06 -9.13
C LEU A 75 -10.38 2.46 -10.33
N PHE A 76 -9.08 2.68 -10.09
CA PHE A 76 -8.11 3.06 -11.10
C PHE A 76 -7.20 1.87 -11.47
N ARG A 77 -7.66 1.01 -12.39
CA ARG A 77 -6.94 -0.21 -12.82
C ARG A 77 -5.70 0.05 -13.70
N ARG A 78 -5.47 1.30 -14.12
CA ARG A 78 -4.33 1.71 -14.94
C ARG A 78 -3.60 2.83 -14.24
N ARG A 79 -2.32 3.01 -14.55
CA ARG A 79 -1.56 4.20 -14.21
C ARG A 79 -2.32 5.45 -14.67
N VAL A 80 -2.76 6.25 -13.71
CA VAL A 80 -3.43 7.53 -13.93
C VAL A 80 -2.95 8.52 -12.86
N SER A 81 -3.05 9.82 -13.15
CA SER A 81 -2.90 10.82 -12.10
C SER A 81 -4.09 10.73 -11.15
N HIS A 82 -3.86 10.64 -9.84
CA HIS A 82 -4.96 10.62 -8.87
C HIS A 82 -5.54 12.02 -8.59
N HIS A 83 -4.82 13.08 -8.95
CA HIS A 83 -5.23 14.49 -8.75
C HIS A 83 -6.42 14.91 -9.62
N ASP A 84 -6.36 14.60 -10.92
CA ASP A 84 -7.25 15.25 -11.90
C ASP A 84 -8.06 14.26 -12.76
N THR A 85 -7.92 12.95 -12.53
CA THR A 85 -8.56 11.95 -13.39
C THR A 85 -10.07 11.90 -13.18
N ALA A 86 -10.81 12.38 -14.18
CA ALA A 86 -12.26 12.22 -14.23
C ALA A 86 -12.68 10.74 -14.33
N LEU A 87 -13.76 10.39 -13.62
CA LEU A 87 -14.28 9.02 -13.60
C LEU A 87 -15.03 8.68 -14.90
N ARG A 88 -14.72 7.51 -15.45
CA ARG A 88 -15.39 6.93 -16.61
C ARG A 88 -16.76 6.36 -16.24
N PRO A 89 -17.70 6.21 -17.18
CA PRO A 89 -18.99 5.57 -16.92
C PRO A 89 -18.90 4.18 -16.28
N SER A 90 -17.88 3.39 -16.62
CA SER A 90 -17.63 2.08 -16.00
C SER A 90 -17.22 2.18 -14.53
N GLN A 91 -16.45 3.21 -14.16
CA GLN A 91 -16.04 3.47 -12.78
C GLN A 91 -17.21 3.98 -11.95
N LEU A 92 -18.07 4.84 -12.53
CA LEU A 92 -19.31 5.26 -11.87
C LEU A 92 -20.23 4.05 -11.59
N ARG A 93 -20.39 3.13 -12.55
CA ARG A 93 -21.14 1.88 -12.32
C ARG A 93 -20.52 1.00 -11.25
N LEU A 94 -19.19 0.92 -11.20
CA LEU A 94 -18.48 0.18 -10.15
C LEU A 94 -18.83 0.76 -8.77
N LEU A 95 -18.74 2.08 -8.61
CA LEU A 95 -19.09 2.77 -7.36
C LEU A 95 -20.58 2.66 -7.01
N SER A 96 -21.49 2.73 -7.99
CA SER A 96 -22.94 2.60 -7.72
C SER A 96 -23.34 1.21 -7.22
N ASN A 97 -22.54 0.18 -7.50
CA ASN A 97 -22.79 -1.20 -7.09
C ASN A 97 -21.98 -1.63 -5.86
N ALA A 98 -21.15 -0.73 -5.31
CA ALA A 98 -20.29 -1.02 -4.18
C ALA A 98 -21.01 -0.78 -2.85
N ASP A 99 -20.61 -1.55 -1.84
CA ASP A 99 -21.07 -1.39 -0.47
C ASP A 99 -20.19 -0.38 0.29
N LEU A 100 -18.91 -0.27 -0.10
CA LEU A 100 -17.94 0.64 0.49
C LEU A 100 -16.96 1.18 -0.55
N LEU A 101 -16.70 2.48 -0.52
CA LEU A 101 -15.58 3.16 -1.19
C LEU A 101 -14.50 3.52 -0.18
N VAL A 102 -13.29 3.02 -0.38
CA VAL A 102 -12.07 3.41 0.34
C VAL A 102 -11.23 4.27 -0.57
N TRP A 103 -10.88 5.48 -0.14
CA TRP A 103 -10.17 6.43 -0.99
C TRP A 103 -9.17 7.27 -0.19
N ALA A 104 -8.24 7.95 -0.86
CA ALA A 104 -7.18 8.69 -0.17
C ALA A 104 -7.72 9.94 0.54
N GLY A 105 -8.68 10.61 -0.08
CA GLY A 105 -9.29 11.82 0.46
C GLY A 105 -9.29 12.99 -0.53
N PRO A 106 -9.91 14.12 -0.15
CA PRO A 106 -10.18 15.21 -1.08
C PRO A 106 -8.93 15.85 -1.67
N GLN A 107 -7.84 15.92 -0.90
CA GLN A 107 -6.59 16.58 -1.28
C GLN A 107 -5.87 15.81 -2.40
N LEU A 108 -6.06 14.49 -2.48
CA LEU A 108 -5.57 13.70 -3.60
C LEU A 108 -6.60 13.57 -4.71
N GLU A 109 -7.86 13.28 -4.39
CA GLU A 109 -8.83 12.73 -5.33
C GLU A 109 -10.07 13.62 -5.44
N GLN A 110 -9.86 14.92 -5.72
CA GLN A 110 -10.92 15.94 -5.88
C GLN A 110 -12.10 15.53 -6.79
N PRO A 111 -11.89 14.81 -7.92
CA PRO A 111 -13.00 14.33 -8.72
C PRO A 111 -13.96 13.40 -7.96
N ILE A 112 -13.45 12.57 -7.03
CA ILE A 112 -14.28 11.72 -6.17
C ILE A 112 -15.06 12.59 -5.18
N GLN A 113 -14.39 13.55 -4.51
CA GLN A 113 -15.04 14.50 -3.60
C GLN A 113 -16.20 15.23 -4.30
N THR A 114 -15.98 15.73 -5.50
CA THR A 114 -17.00 16.45 -6.28
C THR A 114 -18.24 15.57 -6.53
N LEU A 115 -18.05 14.27 -6.76
CA LEU A 115 -19.16 13.33 -6.99
C LEU A 115 -19.93 13.01 -5.70
N ILE A 116 -19.22 12.97 -4.55
CA ILE A 116 -19.82 12.81 -3.22
C ILE A 116 -20.66 14.05 -2.88
N ASP A 117 -20.09 15.25 -3.00
CA ASP A 117 -20.76 16.52 -2.67
C ASP A 117 -22.02 16.74 -3.50
N LYS A 118 -21.94 16.43 -4.79
CA LYS A 118 -23.07 16.51 -5.73
C LYS A 118 -24.05 15.33 -5.60
N LYS A 119 -23.79 14.38 -4.69
CA LYS A 119 -24.61 13.18 -4.45
C LYS A 119 -24.82 12.34 -5.71
N VAL A 120 -23.85 12.37 -6.63
CA VAL A 120 -23.85 11.56 -7.86
C VAL A 120 -23.56 10.11 -7.52
N ILE A 121 -22.62 9.88 -6.58
CA ILE A 121 -22.42 8.59 -5.92
C ILE A 121 -23.01 8.65 -4.52
N LYS A 122 -23.62 7.56 -4.07
CA LYS A 122 -24.26 7.42 -2.74
C LYS A 122 -23.70 6.25 -1.93
N VAL A 123 -22.60 5.68 -2.41
CA VAL A 123 -21.88 4.59 -1.74
C VAL A 123 -21.38 5.07 -0.38
N ARG A 124 -21.44 4.21 0.64
CA ARG A 124 -20.76 4.47 1.92
C ARG A 124 -19.28 4.67 1.63
N HIS A 125 -18.65 5.69 2.19
CA HIS A 125 -17.24 5.97 1.90
C HIS A 125 -16.42 6.19 3.16
N TRP A 126 -15.13 5.90 3.07
CA TRP A 126 -14.13 6.20 4.08
C TRP A 126 -12.89 6.78 3.40
N SER A 127 -12.39 7.90 3.91
CA SER A 127 -11.17 8.56 3.44
C SER A 127 -10.01 8.19 4.35
N ALA A 128 -8.83 7.94 3.77
CA ALA A 128 -7.60 7.74 4.54
C ALA A 128 -7.29 8.93 5.45
N MET A 129 -7.72 10.14 5.08
CA MET A 129 -7.54 11.35 5.89
C MET A 129 -8.48 11.47 7.09
N ASP A 130 -9.49 10.60 7.21
CA ASP A 130 -10.46 10.64 8.31
C ASP A 130 -10.05 9.73 9.49
N CYS A 131 -8.97 8.95 9.36
CA CYS A 131 -8.55 8.03 10.40
C CYS A 131 -8.19 8.76 11.69
N LYS A 132 -8.87 8.43 12.79
CA LYS A 132 -8.71 9.11 14.08
C LYS A 132 -7.42 8.65 14.77
N GLY A 133 -6.62 9.62 15.20
CA GLY A 133 -5.32 9.35 15.82
C GLY A 133 -4.17 9.22 14.81
N GLN A 134 -4.43 9.34 13.51
CA GLN A 134 -3.36 9.36 12.51
C GLN A 134 -2.54 10.65 12.61
N ARG A 135 -1.29 10.57 12.15
CA ARG A 135 -0.40 11.70 11.97
C ARG A 135 -0.72 12.40 10.66
N LEU A 136 -0.89 13.72 10.69
CA LEU A 136 -1.14 14.56 9.53
C LEU A 136 -0.03 15.60 9.39
N LEU A 137 0.51 15.73 8.19
CA LEU A 137 1.53 16.71 7.83
C LEU A 137 0.96 17.76 6.88
N LEU A 138 1.35 19.02 7.06
CA LEU A 138 0.97 20.10 6.13
C LEU A 138 1.95 20.24 4.97
N LEU A 139 1.40 20.64 3.82
CA LEU A 139 2.15 21.10 2.65
C LEU A 139 2.79 22.47 2.96
N PRO A 140 4.09 22.66 2.66
CA PRO A 140 4.78 23.93 2.88
C PRO A 140 4.19 25.08 2.07
N GLY A 141 4.23 26.29 2.64
CA GLY A 141 3.94 27.53 1.90
C GLY A 141 2.47 27.86 1.67
N GLN A 142 1.52 27.02 2.15
CA GLN A 142 0.09 27.37 2.13
C GLN A 142 -0.33 28.24 3.34
N PHE A 143 0.48 28.25 4.40
CA PHE A 143 0.35 29.17 5.53
C PHE A 143 1.70 29.85 5.80
N ALA A 144 1.69 31.00 6.47
CA ALA A 144 2.89 31.66 6.99
C ALA A 144 3.53 30.89 8.17
N LEU A 145 3.42 29.56 8.14
CA LEU A 145 4.08 28.65 9.04
C LEU A 145 5.42 28.31 8.37
N ASN A 146 6.51 28.73 9.01
CA ASN A 146 7.86 28.53 8.51
C ASN A 146 8.37 27.09 8.70
N GLU A 147 7.53 26.17 9.21
CA GLU A 147 7.90 24.82 9.62
C GLU A 147 6.85 23.78 9.20
N THR A 148 7.28 22.54 8.98
CA THR A 148 6.40 21.37 8.87
C THR A 148 5.58 21.23 10.14
N THR A 149 4.34 21.70 10.11
CA THR A 149 3.42 21.52 11.22
C THR A 149 2.81 20.13 11.12
N GLU A 150 2.95 19.38 12.20
CA GLU A 150 2.37 18.06 12.39
C GLU A 150 1.25 18.16 13.43
N PHE A 151 0.18 17.41 13.22
CA PHE A 151 -0.89 17.26 14.20
C PHE A 151 -1.53 15.88 14.13
N VAL A 152 -2.28 15.54 15.18
CA VAL A 152 -3.03 14.29 15.27
C VAL A 152 -4.48 14.53 14.87
N HIS A 153 -4.99 13.74 13.91
CA HIS A 153 -6.37 13.85 13.46
C HIS A 153 -7.35 13.51 14.59
N GLY A 154 -8.35 14.37 14.80
CA GLY A 154 -9.33 14.23 15.89
C GLY A 154 -8.86 14.78 17.25
N GLY A 155 -7.69 15.43 17.30
CA GLY A 155 -7.28 16.25 18.45
C GLY A 155 -8.09 17.54 18.59
N SER A 156 -8.07 18.15 19.78
CA SER A 156 -8.88 19.34 20.13
C SER A 156 -8.51 20.63 19.38
N ASP A 157 -7.42 20.65 18.61
CA ASP A 157 -6.79 21.89 18.12
C ASP A 157 -6.66 22.00 16.59
N VAL A 158 -7.40 21.20 15.81
CA VAL A 158 -7.32 21.27 14.34
C VAL A 158 -8.33 22.28 13.80
N ASP A 159 -7.86 23.49 13.46
CA ASP A 159 -8.65 24.44 12.68
C ASP A 159 -8.94 23.84 11.29
N GLN A 160 -10.22 23.90 10.89
CA GLN A 160 -10.66 23.42 9.58
C GLN A 160 -9.97 24.13 8.41
N SER A 161 -9.44 25.33 8.63
CA SER A 161 -8.65 26.04 7.63
C SER A 161 -7.45 25.23 7.14
N TYR A 162 -6.86 24.39 7.99
CA TYR A 162 -5.69 23.56 7.64
C TYR A 162 -6.01 22.36 6.77
N LEU A 163 -7.29 21.95 6.67
CA LEU A 163 -7.67 20.74 5.95
C LEU A 163 -7.21 20.78 4.49
N ALA A 164 -7.36 21.93 3.82
CA ALA A 164 -6.96 22.10 2.42
C ALA A 164 -5.45 21.95 2.16
N SER A 165 -4.63 22.05 3.22
CA SER A 165 -3.18 22.04 3.12
C SER A 165 -2.56 20.77 3.67
N ILE A 166 -3.36 19.76 4.03
CA ILE A 166 -2.82 18.47 4.44
C ILE A 166 -2.17 17.78 3.23
N ASP A 167 -0.96 17.26 3.44
CA ASP A 167 -0.29 16.37 2.51
C ASP A 167 -1.12 15.08 2.34
N PRO A 168 -1.59 14.76 1.12
CA PRO A 168 -2.46 13.62 0.90
C PRO A 168 -1.78 12.25 0.98
N HIS A 169 -0.43 12.18 1.04
CA HIS A 169 0.31 10.92 0.92
C HIS A 169 0.37 10.11 2.23
N THR A 170 -0.72 10.11 3.00
CA THR A 170 -0.79 9.61 4.38
C THR A 170 -0.43 8.14 4.53
N TRP A 171 -0.65 7.31 3.50
CA TRP A 171 -0.31 5.88 3.50
C TRP A 171 1.19 5.61 3.55
N LEU A 172 2.04 6.60 3.29
CA LEU A 172 3.49 6.44 3.38
C LEU A 172 4.02 6.51 4.83
N ASP A 173 3.14 6.74 5.80
CA ASP A 173 3.42 6.53 7.22
C ASP A 173 2.85 5.17 7.67
N ILE A 174 3.67 4.31 8.26
CA ILE A 174 3.21 3.00 8.72
C ILE A 174 2.27 3.11 9.91
N ASP A 175 2.44 4.10 10.78
CA ASP A 175 1.54 4.28 11.92
C ASP A 175 0.13 4.70 11.43
N ASN A 176 0.07 5.48 10.35
CA ASN A 176 -1.19 5.78 9.67
C ASN A 176 -1.79 4.51 9.04
N ALA A 177 -1.00 3.67 8.39
CA ALA A 177 -1.49 2.41 7.85
C ALA A 177 -2.06 1.47 8.93
N ILE A 178 -1.45 1.44 10.13
CA ILE A 178 -1.98 0.71 11.29
C ILE A 178 -3.35 1.28 11.70
N CYS A 179 -3.48 2.63 11.76
CA CYS A 179 -4.77 3.29 11.98
C CYS A 179 -5.81 2.84 10.95
N PHE A 180 -5.46 2.89 9.66
CA PHE A 180 -6.34 2.54 8.55
C PHE A 180 -6.85 1.12 8.67
N VAL A 181 -5.95 0.17 8.95
CA VAL A 181 -6.28 -1.24 9.13
C VAL A 181 -7.26 -1.45 10.29
N GLY A 182 -7.09 -0.71 11.39
CA GLY A 182 -8.01 -0.71 12.53
C GLY A 182 -9.42 -0.27 12.16
N GLU A 183 -9.57 0.93 11.57
CA GLU A 183 -10.88 1.49 11.23
C GLU A 183 -11.56 0.74 10.08
N LEU A 184 -10.82 0.37 9.03
CA LEU A 184 -11.36 -0.37 7.89
C LEU A 184 -11.84 -1.76 8.28
N SER A 185 -11.15 -2.45 9.20
CA SER A 185 -11.63 -3.72 9.76
C SER A 185 -12.95 -3.55 10.51
N ALA A 186 -13.10 -2.50 11.33
CA ALA A 186 -14.36 -2.21 12.00
C ALA A 186 -15.50 -1.95 10.99
N LEU A 187 -15.24 -1.19 9.93
CA LEU A 187 -16.21 -0.94 8.86
C LEU A 187 -16.60 -2.22 8.11
N LEU A 188 -15.63 -3.09 7.82
CA LEU A 188 -15.87 -4.38 7.17
C LEU A 188 -16.73 -5.30 8.04
N ILE A 189 -16.48 -5.33 9.35
CA ILE A 189 -17.29 -6.09 10.32
C ILE A 189 -18.74 -5.59 10.36
N GLU A 190 -18.96 -4.27 10.26
CA GLU A 190 -20.30 -3.70 10.23
C GLU A 190 -21.09 -4.08 8.96
N ILE A 191 -20.43 -4.10 7.79
CA ILE A 191 -21.09 -4.40 6.52
C ILE A 191 -21.20 -5.91 6.24
N ASP A 192 -20.33 -6.72 6.82
CA ASP A 192 -20.32 -8.18 6.68
C ASP A 192 -20.04 -8.88 8.02
N PRO A 193 -21.04 -8.88 8.93
CA PRO A 193 -20.89 -9.44 10.28
C PRO A 193 -20.65 -10.96 10.29
N ALA A 194 -21.05 -11.66 9.22
CA ALA A 194 -20.85 -13.10 9.07
C ALA A 194 -19.37 -13.49 9.02
N HIS A 195 -18.49 -12.58 8.60
CA HIS A 195 -17.04 -12.81 8.51
C HIS A 195 -16.24 -12.03 9.56
N SER A 196 -16.89 -11.49 10.58
CA SER A 196 -16.29 -10.60 11.58
C SER A 196 -15.04 -11.19 12.27
N GLN A 197 -15.08 -12.46 12.67
CA GLN A 197 -13.94 -13.13 13.31
C GLN A 197 -12.71 -13.17 12.38
N GLN A 198 -12.92 -13.41 11.08
CA GLN A 198 -11.83 -13.44 10.11
C GLN A 198 -11.22 -12.05 9.93
N TYR A 199 -12.04 -11.00 9.81
CA TYR A 199 -11.54 -9.63 9.68
C TYR A 199 -10.76 -9.16 10.91
N GLN A 200 -11.15 -9.62 12.11
CA GLN A 200 -10.41 -9.34 13.35
C GLN A 200 -9.06 -10.06 13.36
N GLN A 201 -9.03 -11.34 13.01
CA GLN A 201 -7.79 -12.13 12.92
C GLN A 201 -6.82 -11.52 11.90
N ASN A 202 -7.29 -11.26 10.67
CA ASN A 202 -6.48 -10.67 9.61
C ASN A 202 -5.97 -9.27 10.00
N ARG A 203 -6.81 -8.45 10.65
CA ARG A 203 -6.41 -7.13 11.17
C ARG A 203 -5.26 -7.28 12.17
N ASP A 204 -5.40 -8.17 13.16
CA ASP A 204 -4.41 -8.31 14.22
C ASP A 204 -3.07 -8.83 13.68
N GLU A 205 -3.12 -9.80 12.76
CA GLU A 205 -1.93 -10.30 12.05
C GLU A 205 -1.27 -9.21 11.20
N LEU A 206 -2.05 -8.43 10.46
CA LEU A 206 -1.55 -7.35 9.62
C LEU A 206 -0.92 -6.22 10.45
N ILE A 207 -1.51 -5.85 11.60
CA ILE A 207 -0.94 -4.83 12.50
C ILE A 207 0.41 -5.29 13.07
N VAL A 208 0.51 -6.56 13.50
CA VAL A 208 1.79 -7.13 13.97
C VAL A 208 2.83 -7.08 12.86
N ARG A 209 2.46 -7.48 11.64
CA ARG A 209 3.34 -7.46 10.47
C ARG A 209 3.80 -6.03 10.12
N LEU A 210 2.90 -5.06 10.12
CA LEU A 210 3.22 -3.64 9.89
C LEU A 210 4.21 -3.12 10.94
N SER A 211 3.99 -3.45 12.22
CA SER A 211 4.85 -3.02 13.32
C SER A 211 6.27 -3.61 13.22
N GLN A 212 6.39 -4.89 12.83
CA GLN A 212 7.69 -5.52 12.58
C GLN A 212 8.39 -4.92 11.35
N PHE A 213 7.61 -4.61 10.32
CA PHE A 213 8.14 -4.03 9.08
C PHE A 213 8.62 -2.58 9.27
N ASP A 214 7.97 -1.81 10.14
CA ASP A 214 8.44 -0.48 10.56
C ASP A 214 9.83 -0.54 11.20
N GLN A 215 10.08 -1.51 12.08
CA GLN A 215 11.40 -1.73 12.67
C GLN A 215 12.45 -2.05 11.60
N GLN A 216 12.12 -2.91 10.64
CA GLN A 216 13.03 -3.26 9.54
C GLN A 216 13.37 -2.05 8.66
N LEU A 217 12.40 -1.19 8.37
CA LEU A 217 12.64 0.04 7.60
C LEU A 217 13.44 1.07 8.40
N SER A 218 13.20 1.18 9.70
CA SER A 218 13.99 2.02 10.59
C SER A 218 15.47 1.61 10.59
N GLU A 219 15.76 0.32 10.75
CA GLU A 219 17.12 -0.22 10.66
C GLU A 219 17.75 0.01 9.28
N MET A 220 16.98 -0.21 8.20
CA MET A 220 17.45 -0.01 6.83
C MET A 220 17.84 1.45 6.55
N LEU A 221 17.06 2.39 7.07
CA LEU A 221 17.22 3.82 6.81
C LEU A 221 18.13 4.51 7.84
N ALA A 222 18.51 3.85 8.93
CA ALA A 222 19.41 4.43 9.95
C ALA A 222 20.78 4.87 9.37
N ALA A 223 21.25 4.23 8.30
CA ALA A 223 22.52 4.58 7.63
C ALA A 223 22.37 5.65 6.54
N ALA A 224 21.16 6.16 6.29
CA ALA A 224 20.87 7.18 5.28
C ALA A 224 21.16 8.58 5.84
N THR A 225 22.44 8.97 5.91
CA THR A 225 22.89 10.21 6.55
C THR A 225 23.37 11.28 5.58
N GLN A 226 23.50 10.98 4.29
CA GLN A 226 24.02 11.95 3.32
C GLN A 226 22.99 13.06 3.02
N PRO A 227 23.45 14.30 2.78
CA PRO A 227 22.58 15.41 2.39
C PRO A 227 21.81 15.10 1.11
N PHE A 228 20.55 15.51 1.05
CA PHE A 228 19.71 15.34 -0.13
C PHE A 228 18.70 16.46 -0.29
N MET A 229 18.19 16.59 -1.51
CA MET A 229 17.12 17.54 -1.83
C MET A 229 15.93 16.80 -2.45
N VAL A 230 14.75 17.42 -2.42
CA VAL A 230 13.52 16.82 -2.92
C VAL A 230 12.82 17.74 -3.91
N TYR A 231 12.35 17.19 -5.03
CA TYR A 231 11.45 17.86 -5.96
C TYR A 231 10.10 17.14 -5.95
N HIS A 232 9.01 17.87 -5.73
CA HIS A 232 7.66 17.30 -5.58
C HIS A 232 7.63 16.22 -4.48
N ASN A 233 7.66 16.68 -3.23
CA ASN A 233 7.85 15.87 -2.04
C ASN A 233 6.59 15.07 -1.66
N SER A 234 6.27 14.06 -2.45
CA SER A 234 5.26 13.04 -2.14
C SER A 234 5.70 12.06 -1.05
N PHE A 235 6.90 12.20 -0.48
CA PHE A 235 7.50 11.23 0.44
C PHE A 235 7.59 11.75 1.87
N ARG A 236 6.99 12.90 2.18
CA ARG A 236 7.17 13.61 3.46
C ARG A 236 6.88 12.73 4.67
N TYR A 237 5.78 11.97 4.63
CA TYR A 237 5.44 11.02 5.69
C TYR A 237 6.52 9.96 5.91
N LEU A 238 7.00 9.33 4.83
CA LEU A 238 8.07 8.33 4.88
C LEU A 238 9.36 8.93 5.46
N LEU A 239 9.81 10.06 4.89
CA LEU A 239 11.04 10.72 5.29
C LEU A 239 10.98 11.13 6.77
N SER A 240 9.87 11.75 7.18
CA SER A 240 9.68 12.19 8.55
C SER A 240 9.58 11.02 9.54
N ARG A 241 8.91 9.91 9.19
CA ARG A 241 8.79 8.72 10.07
C ARG A 241 10.15 8.10 10.42
N TYR A 242 11.11 8.20 9.50
CA TYR A 242 12.46 7.65 9.66
C TYR A 242 13.54 8.72 9.91
N GLY A 243 13.14 9.93 10.29
CA GLY A 243 14.07 11.00 10.70
C GLY A 243 14.94 11.56 9.57
N LEU A 244 14.54 11.37 8.31
CA LEU A 244 15.26 11.90 7.15
C LEU A 244 14.75 13.30 6.82
N GLN A 245 15.65 14.28 6.87
CA GLN A 245 15.34 15.67 6.58
C GLN A 245 16.06 16.10 5.30
N ALA A 246 15.29 16.58 4.34
CA ALA A 246 15.85 17.15 3.12
C ALA A 246 16.46 18.52 3.42
N GLU A 247 17.63 18.79 2.85
CA GLU A 247 18.31 20.08 2.96
C GLU A 247 17.56 21.20 2.22
N GLY A 248 16.77 20.81 1.21
CA GLY A 248 15.90 21.72 0.48
C GLY A 248 14.86 20.98 -0.34
N GLU A 249 13.72 21.65 -0.52
CA GLU A 249 12.62 21.11 -1.30
C GLU A 249 12.00 22.14 -2.25
N LEU A 250 11.60 21.69 -3.43
CA LEU A 250 10.80 22.48 -4.37
C LEU A 250 9.51 21.73 -4.66
N ASN A 251 8.40 22.27 -4.14
CA ASN A 251 7.06 21.69 -4.25
C ASN A 251 6.19 22.57 -5.14
N PRO A 252 6.22 22.38 -6.47
CA PRO A 252 5.26 23.04 -7.34
C PRO A 252 3.84 22.53 -7.05
N ALA A 253 2.84 23.39 -7.27
CA ALA A 253 1.46 22.93 -7.27
C ALA A 253 1.27 21.83 -8.35
N HIS A 254 0.44 20.84 -8.05
CA HIS A 254 0.21 19.70 -8.96
C HIS A 254 -0.19 20.19 -10.36
N GLY A 255 0.50 19.66 -11.38
CA GLY A 255 0.27 20.02 -12.78
C GLY A 255 0.73 21.42 -13.21
N GLN A 256 1.38 22.19 -12.32
CA GLN A 256 1.91 23.52 -12.62
C GLN A 256 3.45 23.53 -12.56
N PRO A 257 4.14 24.24 -13.46
CA PRO A 257 5.57 24.43 -13.34
C PRO A 257 5.91 25.33 -12.13
N PRO A 258 7.09 25.16 -11.51
CA PRO A 258 7.53 26.07 -10.46
C PRO A 258 7.77 27.48 -11.00
N GLY A 259 7.57 28.50 -10.16
CA GLY A 259 7.89 29.87 -10.53
C GLY A 259 9.40 30.07 -10.75
N LEU A 260 9.78 30.94 -11.69
CA LEU A 260 11.18 31.16 -12.08
C LEU A 260 12.11 31.48 -10.89
N ARG A 261 11.65 32.31 -9.94
CA ARG A 261 12.44 32.67 -8.75
C ARG A 261 12.72 31.46 -7.85
N GLN A 262 11.70 30.63 -7.60
CA GLN A 262 11.83 29.42 -6.79
C GLN A 262 12.76 28.42 -7.48
N LEU A 263 12.63 28.29 -8.81
CA LEU A 263 13.51 27.44 -9.61
C LEU A 263 14.97 27.87 -9.51
N LEU A 264 15.27 29.16 -9.70
CA LEU A 264 16.65 29.66 -9.62
C LEU A 264 17.23 29.44 -8.22
N ALA A 265 16.47 29.74 -7.16
CA ALA A 265 16.90 29.50 -5.78
C ALA A 265 17.18 28.01 -5.52
N PHE A 266 16.32 27.11 -5.99
CA PHE A 266 16.50 25.66 -5.85
C PHE A 266 17.74 25.15 -6.60
N ARG A 267 18.00 25.67 -7.81
CA ARG A 267 19.21 25.32 -8.58
C ARG A 267 20.48 25.83 -7.94
N ASP A 268 20.46 27.01 -7.35
CA ASP A 268 21.61 27.54 -6.62
C ASP A 268 21.87 26.72 -5.35
N GLN A 269 20.82 26.33 -4.63
CA GLN A 269 20.92 25.44 -3.48
C GLN A 269 21.46 24.05 -3.86
N LEU A 270 21.01 23.45 -4.96
CA LEU A 270 21.55 22.18 -5.47
C LEU A 270 23.07 22.21 -5.69
N LYS A 271 23.63 23.37 -6.05
CA LYS A 271 25.09 23.54 -6.25
C LYS A 271 25.85 23.69 -4.93
N THR A 272 25.24 24.26 -3.90
CA THR A 272 25.92 24.58 -2.63
C THR A 272 25.72 23.52 -1.54
N THR A 273 24.62 22.77 -1.58
CA THR A 273 24.28 21.74 -0.59
C THR A 273 25.18 20.51 -0.66
N HIS A 274 25.88 20.29 -1.79
CA HIS A 274 26.63 19.04 -2.05
C HIS A 274 25.76 17.78 -1.82
N ALA A 275 24.49 17.86 -2.21
CA ALA A 275 23.55 16.77 -2.06
C ALA A 275 24.07 15.50 -2.76
N SER A 276 23.99 14.35 -2.08
CA SER A 276 24.23 13.04 -2.69
C SER A 276 23.14 12.75 -3.73
N CYS A 277 21.89 13.12 -3.42
CA CYS A 277 20.75 12.81 -4.27
C CYS A 277 19.71 13.92 -4.35
N LEU A 278 19.05 13.99 -5.52
CA LEU A 278 17.79 14.67 -5.74
C LEU A 278 16.68 13.63 -5.87
N LEU A 279 15.81 13.56 -4.87
CA LEU A 279 14.64 12.67 -4.88
C LEU A 279 13.51 13.38 -5.62
N ALA A 280 12.88 12.68 -6.55
CA ALA A 280 11.71 13.20 -7.26
C ALA A 280 10.67 12.11 -7.44
N ASP A 281 9.40 12.49 -7.43
CA ASP A 281 8.34 11.57 -7.79
C ASP A 281 8.32 11.29 -9.30
N ILE A 282 7.68 10.20 -9.73
CA ILE A 282 7.56 9.86 -11.16
C ILE A 282 6.57 10.75 -11.94
N SER A 283 5.86 11.67 -11.28
CA SER A 283 5.02 12.66 -11.97
C SER A 283 5.86 13.79 -12.57
N ALA A 284 7.08 14.00 -12.06
CA ALA A 284 8.05 14.95 -12.58
C ALA A 284 8.66 14.54 -13.93
N SER A 285 9.04 15.54 -14.74
CA SER A 285 9.80 15.33 -15.98
C SER A 285 11.28 15.07 -15.68
N SER A 286 11.74 13.83 -15.86
CA SER A 286 13.15 13.47 -15.61
C SER A 286 14.12 14.31 -16.45
N ARG A 287 13.80 14.56 -17.73
CA ARG A 287 14.64 15.36 -18.64
C ARG A 287 14.88 16.77 -18.10
N GLN A 288 13.84 17.39 -17.55
CA GLN A 288 13.95 18.74 -16.98
C GLN A 288 14.81 18.73 -15.71
N LEU A 289 14.67 17.69 -14.88
CA LEU A 289 15.48 17.55 -13.66
C LEU A 289 16.95 17.26 -13.98
N ASP A 290 17.23 16.46 -15.00
CA ASP A 290 18.61 16.21 -15.48
C ASP A 290 19.30 17.52 -15.91
N GLU A 291 18.58 18.40 -16.61
CA GLU A 291 19.09 19.72 -17.00
C GLU A 291 19.39 20.62 -15.78
N TRP A 292 18.66 20.45 -14.68
CA TRP A 292 18.89 21.22 -13.45
C TRP A 292 20.09 20.71 -12.65
N LEU A 293 20.30 19.40 -12.68
CA LEU A 293 21.43 18.72 -12.04
C LEU A 293 22.75 18.92 -12.77
N ALA A 294 22.74 19.49 -13.98
CA ALA A 294 23.95 19.82 -14.72
C ALA A 294 24.90 20.70 -13.88
N GLY A 295 26.07 20.15 -13.53
CA GLY A 295 27.08 20.79 -12.68
C GLY A 295 26.96 20.50 -11.18
N SER A 296 26.01 19.66 -10.77
CA SER A 296 25.96 19.08 -9.42
C SER A 296 26.53 17.66 -9.39
N SER A 297 26.91 17.18 -8.21
CA SER A 297 27.28 15.78 -7.97
C SER A 297 26.09 14.89 -7.60
N ALA A 298 24.89 15.45 -7.51
CA ALA A 298 23.72 14.75 -7.01
C ALA A 298 23.20 13.74 -8.04
N THR A 299 22.85 12.55 -7.57
CA THR A 299 22.18 11.52 -8.37
C THR A 299 20.67 11.79 -8.39
N LEU A 300 20.06 11.79 -9.59
CA LEU A 300 18.60 11.82 -9.72
C LEU A 300 17.99 10.48 -9.31
N LEU A 301 17.09 10.50 -8.33
CA LEU A 301 16.35 9.32 -7.90
C LEU A 301 14.85 9.51 -8.11
N MET A 302 14.32 8.87 -9.16
CA MET A 302 12.88 8.84 -9.46
C MET A 302 12.17 7.75 -8.65
N LEU A 303 11.16 8.15 -7.88
CA LEU A 303 10.43 7.31 -6.92
C LEU A 303 8.92 7.29 -7.21
N ASP A 304 8.30 6.13 -7.06
CA ASP A 304 6.88 5.91 -7.37
C ASP A 304 6.10 5.71 -6.06
N PRO A 305 5.52 6.78 -5.46
CA PRO A 305 4.82 6.69 -4.17
C PRO A 305 3.52 5.88 -4.23
N MET A 306 3.07 5.53 -5.44
CA MET A 306 1.86 4.75 -5.72
C MET A 306 2.13 3.27 -5.95
N GLY A 307 3.39 2.85 -6.08
CA GLY A 307 3.72 1.45 -6.40
C GLY A 307 3.14 1.02 -7.75
N SER A 308 3.07 1.94 -8.71
CA SER A 308 2.31 1.75 -9.94
C SER A 308 2.84 0.65 -10.90
N ASN A 309 4.00 0.05 -10.59
CA ASN A 309 4.60 -1.10 -11.29
C ASN A 309 4.45 -2.41 -10.52
N LEU A 310 3.85 -2.38 -9.34
CA LEU A 310 3.64 -3.53 -8.49
C LEU A 310 2.29 -4.19 -8.81
N ALA A 311 2.23 -5.51 -8.62
CA ALA A 311 0.99 -6.25 -8.79
C ALA A 311 0.03 -5.96 -7.61
N PRO A 312 -1.25 -5.65 -7.85
CA PRO A 312 -2.22 -5.49 -6.77
C PRO A 312 -2.33 -6.75 -5.91
N GLY A 313 -2.44 -6.56 -4.60
CA GLY A 313 -2.56 -7.65 -3.63
C GLY A 313 -1.97 -7.26 -2.28
N GLU A 314 -2.05 -8.18 -1.32
CA GLU A 314 -1.68 -7.98 0.09
C GLU A 314 -0.21 -7.56 0.28
N GLU A 315 0.66 -8.01 -0.61
CA GLU A 315 2.11 -7.74 -0.56
C GLU A 315 2.52 -6.37 -1.10
N LEU A 316 1.64 -5.68 -1.85
CA LEU A 316 2.03 -4.48 -2.59
C LEU A 316 2.53 -3.36 -1.66
N TYR A 317 1.87 -3.15 -0.52
CA TYR A 317 2.25 -2.11 0.44
C TYR A 317 3.68 -2.31 0.97
N PHE A 318 4.00 -3.55 1.35
CA PHE A 318 5.33 -3.92 1.84
C PHE A 318 6.39 -3.79 0.74
N GLN A 319 6.08 -4.25 -0.48
CA GLN A 319 6.98 -4.11 -1.64
C GLN A 319 7.23 -2.64 -2.01
N LEU A 320 6.20 -1.81 -1.92
CA LEU A 320 6.29 -0.37 -2.16
C LEU A 320 7.27 0.29 -1.20
N LEU A 321 7.02 0.18 0.11
CA LEU A 321 7.86 0.86 1.10
C LEU A 321 9.27 0.27 1.17
N SER A 322 9.43 -1.05 1.03
CA SER A 322 10.74 -1.68 0.93
C SER A 322 11.53 -1.20 -0.29
N GLY A 323 10.84 -1.06 -1.44
CA GLY A 323 11.43 -0.54 -2.67
C GLY A 323 11.84 0.92 -2.57
N LEU A 324 11.01 1.78 -1.95
CA LEU A 324 11.33 3.17 -1.67
C LEU A 324 12.50 3.26 -0.69
N GLY A 325 12.41 2.57 0.45
CA GLY A 325 13.43 2.56 1.50
C GLY A 325 14.79 2.08 0.98
N THR A 326 14.83 0.99 0.21
CA THR A 326 16.07 0.46 -0.36
C THR A 326 16.75 1.48 -1.29
N LYS A 327 15.97 2.15 -2.13
CA LYS A 327 16.48 3.16 -3.07
C LYS A 327 17.02 4.38 -2.32
N ILE A 328 16.26 4.88 -1.34
CA ILE A 328 16.65 6.02 -0.50
C ILE A 328 17.91 5.66 0.30
N ALA A 329 17.91 4.54 1.02
CA ALA A 329 19.04 4.08 1.82
C ALA A 329 20.32 3.91 0.99
N ARG A 330 20.22 3.44 -0.26
CA ARG A 330 21.37 3.35 -1.17
C ARG A 330 21.89 4.72 -1.58
N CYS A 331 20.99 5.64 -1.92
CA CYS A 331 21.33 6.98 -2.38
C CYS A 331 21.99 7.82 -1.28
N LEU A 332 21.54 7.60 -0.03
CA LEU A 332 21.88 8.45 1.10
C LEU A 332 22.92 7.82 2.05
N ARG A 333 23.52 6.69 1.67
CA ARG A 333 24.57 6.04 2.48
C ARG A 333 25.88 6.81 2.36
N ALA A 334 26.59 6.97 3.47
CA ALA A 334 28.00 7.39 3.42
C ALA A 334 28.86 6.30 2.76
N GLU A 335 29.76 6.71 1.87
CA GLU A 335 30.74 5.80 1.25
C GLU A 335 31.75 5.21 2.25
#